data_AF-A0A7W2UST4-F1
#
_entry.id   AF-A0A7W2UST4-F1
#
_cell.length_a   1.000
_cell.length_b   1.000
_cell.length_c   1.000
_cell.angle_alpha   90.00
_cell.angle_beta   90.00
_cell.angle_gamma   90.00
#
_symmetry.space_group_name_H-M   'P 1'
#
loop_
_entity.id
_entity.type
_entity.pdbx_description
1 polymer ?
#
loop_
_entity_poly.entity_id
_entity_poly.type
_entity_poly.pdbx_seq_one_letter_code
_entity_poly.pdbx_strand_id
1 'polypeptide(L)'
;MIAAHAIGKSGLREAVQWVPPLNAETLEHILIKMRGWEPLDCDAIFEDLANALDDQAPEDSEADQLACRLSDNLGQLVTIALAGLADQRDHETTVLVERAHTVRSKGKPIASWTAIGRLRRLAWVTNELLERLAQTGRIDVIP
;
A
#
# COMPACT_ATOMS: atom_id res chain seq x y z
N MET A 1 -38.78 -6.86 67.52
CA MET A 1 -38.30 -7.54 66.29
C MET A 1 -39.55 -8.03 65.57
N ILE A 2 -39.89 -7.64 64.36
CA ILE A 2 -39.07 -7.55 63.14
C ILE A 2 -39.42 -6.26 62.37
N ALA A 3 -38.37 -5.62 61.86
CA ALA A 3 -38.40 -4.36 61.13
C ALA A 3 -38.92 -4.52 59.70
N ALA A 4 -39.56 -3.45 59.21
CA ALA A 4 -39.91 -3.24 57.82
C ALA A 4 -38.69 -3.36 56.90
N HIS A 5 -38.84 -4.06 55.77
CA HIS A 5 -37.90 -3.94 54.66
C HIS A 5 -38.68 -3.56 53.40
N ALA A 6 -38.62 -2.26 53.10
CA ALA A 6 -39.07 -1.69 51.86
C ALA A 6 -38.31 -2.35 50.70
N ILE A 7 -39.05 -2.95 49.77
CA ILE A 7 -38.49 -3.45 48.52
C ILE A 7 -38.00 -2.24 47.74
N GLY A 8 -36.67 -2.13 47.66
CA GLY A 8 -35.94 -1.05 47.03
C GLY A 8 -36.38 -0.84 45.58
N LYS A 9 -36.46 0.45 45.22
CA LYS A 9 -36.69 0.94 43.86
C LYS A 9 -35.85 0.14 42.86
N SER A 10 -36.54 -0.51 41.92
CA SER A 10 -35.94 -1.13 40.74
C SER A 10 -35.32 -0.02 39.88
N GLY A 11 -34.06 0.31 40.15
CA GLY A 11 -33.26 1.18 39.30
C GLY A 11 -33.00 0.46 37.99
N LEU A 12 -33.76 0.80 36.95
CA LEU A 12 -33.39 0.49 35.58
C LEU A 12 -32.01 1.11 35.36
N ARG A 13 -30.96 0.28 35.28
CA ARG A 13 -29.69 0.71 34.72
C ARG A 13 -29.99 1.08 33.28
N GLU A 14 -30.04 2.38 32.97
CA GLU A 14 -29.98 2.85 31.59
C GLU A 14 -28.72 2.25 30.98
N ALA A 15 -28.92 1.25 30.11
CA ALA A 15 -27.84 0.75 29.30
C ALA A 15 -27.40 1.92 28.43
N VAL A 16 -26.17 2.39 28.62
CA VAL A 16 -25.58 3.41 27.76
C VAL A 16 -25.68 2.87 26.34
N GLN A 17 -26.46 3.56 25.51
CA GLN A 17 -26.64 3.18 24.13
C GLN A 17 -25.28 3.28 23.46
N TRP A 18 -24.75 2.14 23.03
CA TRP A 18 -23.49 2.12 22.29
C TRP A 18 -23.68 2.85 20.97
N VAL A 19 -22.90 3.91 20.77
CA VAL A 19 -22.83 4.63 19.50
C VAL A 19 -21.60 4.10 18.77
N PRO A 20 -21.78 3.42 17.62
CA PRO A 20 -20.65 2.93 16.85
C PRO A 20 -19.77 4.11 16.41
N PRO A 21 -18.43 3.97 16.49
CA PRO A 21 -17.51 5.04 16.12
C PRO A 21 -17.52 5.36 14.61
N LEU A 22 -18.09 4.47 13.80
CA LEU A 22 -18.21 4.59 12.35
C LEU A 22 -19.67 4.40 11.94
N ASN A 23 -20.14 5.16 10.96
CA ASN A 23 -21.45 4.98 10.35
C ASN A 23 -21.44 3.77 9.39
N ALA A 24 -22.64 3.35 8.96
CA ALA A 24 -22.80 2.18 8.09
C ALA A 24 -22.06 2.33 6.73
N GLU A 25 -22.08 3.53 6.15
CA GLU A 25 -21.40 3.84 4.88
C GLU A 25 -19.88 3.68 4.99
N THR A 26 -19.28 4.18 6.07
CA THR A 26 -17.84 4.02 6.31
C THR A 26 -17.47 2.56 6.54
N LEU A 27 -18.31 1.80 7.26
CA LEU A 27 -18.09 0.36 7.45
C LEU A 27 -18.19 -0.43 6.14
N GLU A 28 -19.18 -0.10 5.29
CA GLU A 28 -19.31 -0.70 3.97
C GLU A 28 -18.09 -0.40 3.09
N HIS A 29 -17.61 0.83 3.11
CA HIS A 29 -16.41 1.22 2.36
C HIS A 29 -15.15 0.49 2.84
N ILE A 30 -14.97 0.33 4.16
CA ILE A 30 -13.86 -0.46 4.71
C ILE A 30 -13.99 -1.93 4.28
N LEU A 31 -15.20 -2.50 4.34
CA LEU A 31 -15.45 -3.89 3.96
C LEU A 31 -15.14 -4.15 2.48
N ILE A 32 -15.51 -3.21 1.58
CA ILE A 32 -15.16 -3.28 0.16
C ILE A 32 -13.65 -3.28 -0.01
N LYS A 33 -12.93 -2.39 0.67
CA LYS A 33 -11.46 -2.34 0.61
C LYS A 33 -10.81 -3.61 1.16
N MET A 34 -11.31 -4.15 2.28
CA MET A 34 -10.79 -5.39 2.86
C MET A 34 -11.02 -6.60 1.94
N ARG A 35 -12.15 -6.65 1.22
CA ARG A 35 -12.45 -7.73 0.29
C ARG A 35 -11.65 -7.65 -1.01
N GLY A 36 -11.34 -6.45 -1.46
CA GLY A 36 -10.48 -6.21 -2.62
C GLY A 36 -9.00 -6.06 -2.28
N TRP A 37 -8.62 -6.31 -1.02
CA TRP A 37 -7.24 -6.21 -0.60
C TRP A 37 -6.46 -7.44 -1.07
N GLU A 38 -5.43 -7.20 -1.88
CA GLU A 38 -4.45 -8.20 -2.26
C GLU A 38 -3.15 -7.94 -1.48
N PRO A 39 -2.53 -8.98 -0.90
CA PRO A 39 -1.20 -8.86 -0.32
C PRO A 39 -0.17 -8.41 -1.36
N LEU A 40 0.86 -7.71 -0.90
CA LEU A 40 2.01 -7.40 -1.74
C LEU A 40 2.74 -8.71 -2.08
N ASP A 41 2.86 -9.02 -3.36
CA ASP A 41 3.60 -10.17 -3.88
C ASP A 41 5.04 -9.77 -4.19
N CYS A 42 5.92 -9.92 -3.20
CA CYS A 42 7.34 -9.57 -3.33
C CYS A 42 8.05 -10.41 -4.39
N ASP A 43 7.69 -11.70 -4.53
CA ASP A 43 8.33 -12.61 -5.48
C ASP A 43 8.04 -12.17 -6.92
N ALA A 44 6.78 -11.87 -7.22
CA ALA A 44 6.37 -11.33 -8.51
C ALA A 44 7.04 -9.97 -8.81
N ILE A 45 7.23 -9.12 -7.79
CA ILE A 45 7.97 -7.85 -7.95
C ILE A 45 9.42 -8.13 -8.33
N PHE A 46 10.11 -9.06 -7.66
CA PHE A 46 11.49 -9.39 -7.99
C PHE A 46 11.63 -9.98 -9.40
N GLU A 47 10.70 -10.81 -9.85
CA GLU A 47 10.66 -11.30 -11.22
C GLU A 47 10.50 -10.15 -12.23
N ASP A 48 9.55 -9.24 -12.00
CA ASP A 48 9.35 -8.07 -12.86
C ASP A 48 10.57 -7.13 -12.85
N LEU A 49 11.25 -6.98 -11.71
CA LEU A 49 12.50 -6.22 -11.59
C LEU A 49 13.64 -6.86 -12.38
N ALA A 50 13.81 -8.18 -12.26
CA ALA A 50 14.83 -8.92 -13.00
C ALA A 50 14.64 -8.75 -14.50
N ASN A 51 13.41 -8.93 -14.99
CA ASN A 51 13.07 -8.76 -16.40
C ASN A 51 13.27 -7.31 -16.90
N ALA A 52 13.00 -6.31 -16.05
CA ALA A 52 13.09 -4.90 -16.44
C ALA A 52 14.54 -4.36 -16.45
N LEU A 53 15.37 -4.90 -15.57
CA LEU A 53 16.75 -4.45 -15.36
C LEU A 53 17.78 -5.32 -16.09
N ASP A 54 17.34 -6.37 -16.79
CA ASP A 54 18.19 -7.17 -17.66
C ASP A 54 18.88 -6.29 -18.73
N ASP A 55 20.09 -6.71 -19.10
CA ASP A 55 20.88 -6.12 -20.18
C ASP A 55 20.16 -6.28 -21.53
N GLN A 56 19.48 -7.42 -21.74
CA GLN A 56 18.62 -7.63 -22.88
C GLN A 56 17.28 -6.94 -22.67
N ALA A 57 16.98 -5.94 -23.51
CA ALA A 57 15.69 -5.26 -23.44
C ALA A 57 14.54 -6.22 -23.82
N PRO A 58 13.41 -6.19 -23.09
CA PRO A 58 12.22 -6.94 -23.46
C PRO A 58 11.61 -6.38 -24.76
N GLU A 59 10.79 -7.20 -25.42
CA GLU A 59 10.03 -6.77 -26.59
C GLU A 59 9.03 -5.65 -26.23
N ASP A 60 8.70 -4.77 -27.17
CA ASP A 60 7.89 -3.58 -26.89
C ASP A 60 6.55 -3.89 -26.20
N SER A 61 5.86 -4.97 -26.60
CA SER A 61 4.59 -5.38 -25.98
C SER A 61 4.75 -5.94 -24.57
N GLU A 62 5.88 -6.56 -24.28
CA GLU A 62 6.22 -7.07 -22.95
C GLU A 62 6.67 -5.92 -22.05
N ALA A 63 7.49 -5.01 -22.56
CA ALA A 63 7.94 -3.81 -21.86
C ALA A 63 6.79 -2.95 -21.33
N ASP A 64 5.73 -2.80 -22.13
CA ASP A 64 4.51 -2.09 -21.73
C ASP A 64 3.77 -2.79 -20.58
N GLN A 65 3.64 -4.12 -20.64
CA GLN A 65 3.00 -4.90 -19.59
C GLN A 65 3.81 -4.86 -18.29
N LEU A 66 5.13 -5.00 -18.40
CA LEU A 66 6.06 -4.89 -17.28
C LEU A 66 5.99 -3.51 -16.63
N ALA A 67 5.92 -2.45 -17.44
CA ALA A 67 5.79 -1.09 -16.94
C ALA A 67 4.46 -0.84 -16.22
N CYS A 68 3.35 -1.46 -16.68
CA CYS A 68 2.07 -1.39 -15.99
C CYS A 68 2.14 -2.08 -14.63
N ARG A 69 2.60 -3.34 -14.58
CA ARG A 69 2.71 -4.10 -13.33
C ARG A 69 3.62 -3.42 -12.32
N LEU A 70 4.82 -2.99 -12.74
CA LEU A 70 5.73 -2.23 -11.87
C LEU A 70 5.14 -0.90 -11.39
N SER A 71 4.35 -0.21 -12.23
CA SER A 71 3.68 1.03 -11.82
C SER A 71 2.58 0.79 -10.77
N ASP A 72 1.88 -0.34 -10.84
CA ASP A 72 0.86 -0.74 -9.87
C ASP A 72 1.51 -1.17 -8.55
N ASN A 73 2.53 -2.03 -8.62
CA ASN A 73 3.33 -2.46 -7.47
C ASN A 73 3.97 -1.25 -6.75
N LEU A 74 4.56 -0.32 -7.49
CA LEU A 74 5.10 0.92 -6.93
C LEU A 74 4.01 1.78 -6.25
N GLY A 75 2.78 1.76 -6.77
CA GLY A 75 1.63 2.40 -6.13
C GLY A 75 1.26 1.77 -4.79
N GLN A 76 1.32 0.44 -4.69
CA GLN A 76 1.11 -0.28 -3.43
C GLN A 76 2.22 0.02 -2.42
N LEU A 77 3.49 0.01 -2.83
CA LEU A 77 4.63 0.36 -1.96
C LEU A 77 4.52 1.78 -1.40
N VAL A 78 4.15 2.77 -2.22
CA VAL A 78 3.86 4.14 -1.75
C VAL A 78 2.73 4.14 -0.72
N THR A 79 1.66 3.39 -0.97
CA THR A 79 0.54 3.29 -0.03
C THR A 79 0.98 2.71 1.32
N ILE A 80 1.82 1.67 1.31
CA ILE A 80 2.41 1.07 2.52
C ILE A 80 3.29 2.08 3.26
N ALA A 81 4.17 2.80 2.54
CA ALA A 81 5.04 3.81 3.11
C ALA A 81 4.25 4.91 3.85
N LEU A 82 3.22 5.45 3.20
CA LEU A 82 2.36 6.50 3.76
C LEU A 82 1.52 5.99 4.94
N ALA A 83 0.92 4.80 4.81
CA ALA A 83 0.13 4.20 5.89
C ALA A 83 0.98 3.91 7.13
N GLY A 84 2.25 3.53 6.93
CA GLY A 84 3.23 3.33 7.99
C GLY A 84 3.83 4.62 8.58
N LEU A 85 3.50 5.79 8.01
CA LEU A 85 4.17 7.07 8.30
C LEU A 85 5.70 6.98 8.12
N ALA A 86 6.17 6.12 7.22
CA ALA A 86 7.59 5.93 6.96
C ALA A 86 8.18 7.18 6.29
N ASP A 87 7.41 7.82 5.41
CA ASP A 87 7.70 9.11 4.78
C ASP A 87 7.90 10.28 5.75
N GLN A 88 7.45 10.16 7.00
CA GLN A 88 7.63 11.18 8.05
C GLN A 88 8.80 10.89 8.99
N ARG A 89 9.22 9.61 9.06
CA ARG A 89 10.25 9.13 9.99
C ARG A 89 11.58 8.90 9.31
N ASP A 90 11.56 8.71 8.00
CA ASP A 90 12.72 8.43 7.17
C ASP A 90 12.74 9.31 5.93
N HIS A 91 13.73 10.21 5.88
CA HIS A 91 13.89 11.16 4.79
C HIS A 91 14.12 10.47 3.44
N GLU A 92 14.83 9.34 3.42
CA GLU A 92 15.06 8.59 2.18
C GLU A 92 13.75 8.04 1.60
N THR A 93 12.88 7.49 2.45
CA THR A 93 11.53 7.07 2.07
C THR A 93 10.73 8.24 1.50
N THR A 94 10.80 9.44 2.09
CA THR A 94 10.12 10.64 1.54
C THR A 94 10.57 10.91 0.10
N VAL A 95 11.89 10.93 -0.14
CA VAL A 95 12.46 11.19 -1.47
C VAL A 95 12.05 10.11 -2.48
N LEU A 96 12.02 8.85 -2.05
CA LEU A 96 11.61 7.73 -2.91
C LEU A 96 10.12 7.80 -3.25
N VAL A 97 9.26 8.19 -2.31
CA VAL A 97 7.82 8.42 -2.56
C VAL A 97 7.61 9.55 -3.58
N GLU A 98 8.33 10.67 -3.46
CA GLU A 98 8.26 11.77 -4.43
C GLU A 98 8.74 11.34 -5.84
N ARG A 99 9.83 10.58 -5.90
CA ARG A 99 10.32 9.98 -7.17
C ARG A 99 9.30 9.02 -7.76
N ALA A 100 8.64 8.20 -6.93
CA ALA A 100 7.61 7.28 -7.34
C ALA A 100 6.43 8.00 -8.00
N HIS A 101 5.95 9.09 -7.39
CA HIS A 101 4.92 9.94 -8.00
C HIS A 101 5.38 10.55 -9.32
N THR A 102 6.63 11.00 -9.39
CA THR A 102 7.20 11.61 -10.60
C THR A 102 7.32 10.61 -11.75
N VAL A 103 7.74 9.38 -11.49
CA VAL A 103 7.90 8.36 -12.55
C VAL A 103 6.56 7.79 -13.01
N ARG A 104 5.58 7.65 -12.09
CA ARG A 104 4.23 7.14 -12.41
C ARG A 104 3.38 8.16 -13.17
N SER A 105 3.52 9.46 -12.89
CA SER A 105 2.76 10.53 -13.56
C SER A 105 3.21 10.81 -15.00
N LYS A 106 4.37 10.28 -15.43
CA LYS A 106 4.83 10.39 -16.82
C LYS A 106 3.95 9.53 -17.72
N GLY A 107 3.26 10.18 -18.65
CA GLY A 107 2.44 9.53 -19.68
C GLY A 107 3.22 8.52 -20.52
N LYS A 108 2.47 7.64 -21.21
CA LYS A 108 3.05 6.57 -22.03
C LYS A 108 3.97 7.18 -23.12
N PRO A 109 5.26 6.80 -23.18
CA PRO A 109 6.15 7.27 -24.22
C PRO A 109 5.73 6.78 -25.60
N ILE A 110 5.92 7.59 -26.64
CA ILE A 110 5.51 7.28 -28.02
C ILE A 110 6.59 6.47 -28.76
N ALA A 111 7.85 6.50 -28.32
CA ALA A 111 8.97 5.79 -28.94
C ALA A 111 9.52 4.66 -28.04
N SER A 112 9.94 3.53 -28.64
CA SER A 112 10.40 2.32 -27.94
C SER A 112 11.58 2.56 -26.97
N TRP A 113 12.64 3.26 -27.40
CA TRP A 113 13.76 3.61 -26.52
C TRP A 113 13.35 4.46 -25.31
N THR A 114 12.36 5.33 -25.47
CA THR A 114 11.81 6.11 -24.35
C THR A 114 10.91 5.27 -23.44
N ALA A 115 10.28 4.21 -23.96
CA ALA A 115 9.51 3.23 -23.20
C ALA A 115 10.42 2.37 -22.32
N ILE A 116 11.51 1.81 -22.87
CA ILE A 116 12.52 1.06 -22.09
C ILE A 116 13.17 1.94 -21.03
N GLY A 117 13.53 3.18 -21.36
CA GLY A 117 14.06 4.12 -20.37
C GLY A 117 13.06 4.52 -19.28
N ARG A 118 11.75 4.47 -19.55
CA ARG A 118 10.71 4.63 -18.52
C ARG A 118 10.58 3.38 -17.67
N LEU A 119 10.56 2.20 -18.28
CA LEU A 119 10.52 0.90 -17.62
C LEU A 119 11.66 0.76 -16.62
N ARG A 120 12.91 1.00 -17.04
CA ARG A 120 14.09 0.92 -16.15
C ARG A 120 14.03 1.89 -14.98
N ARG A 121 13.48 3.10 -15.19
CA ARG A 121 13.27 4.06 -14.09
C ARG A 121 12.17 3.62 -13.13
N LEU A 122 11.09 3.03 -13.63
CA LEU A 122 10.04 2.43 -12.78
C LEU A 122 10.64 1.30 -11.95
N ALA A 123 11.34 0.38 -12.58
CA ALA A 123 12.00 -0.74 -11.92
C ALA A 123 12.98 -0.26 -10.84
N TRP A 124 13.87 0.68 -11.17
CA TRP A 124 14.84 1.20 -10.21
C TRP A 124 14.17 1.84 -8.99
N VAL A 125 13.18 2.72 -9.17
CA VAL A 125 12.48 3.35 -8.03
C VAL A 125 11.70 2.32 -7.21
N THR A 126 11.16 1.28 -7.87
CA THR A 126 10.46 0.19 -7.19
C THR A 126 11.42 -0.62 -6.31
N ASN A 127 12.59 -0.99 -6.83
CA ASN A 127 13.61 -1.70 -6.09
C ASN A 127 14.06 -0.92 -4.85
N GLU A 128 14.44 0.35 -5.02
CA GLU A 128 14.94 1.19 -3.93
C GLU A 128 13.89 1.39 -2.82
N LEU A 129 12.62 1.60 -3.20
CA LEU A 129 11.56 1.76 -2.21
C LEU A 129 11.26 0.44 -1.48
N LEU A 130 11.24 -0.68 -2.20
CA LEU A 130 11.05 -2.01 -1.61
C LEU A 130 12.15 -2.31 -0.59
N GLU A 131 13.42 -2.17 -0.99
CA GLU A 131 14.57 -2.38 -0.11
C GLU A 131 14.54 -1.46 1.11
N ARG A 132 14.20 -0.18 0.93
CA ARG A 132 14.13 0.78 2.04
C ARG A 132 13.03 0.41 3.04
N LEU A 133 11.86 0.00 2.55
CA LEU A 133 10.75 -0.44 3.40
C LEU A 133 11.08 -1.76 4.12
N ALA A 134 11.83 -2.66 3.48
CA ALA A 134 12.34 -3.87 4.13
C ALA A 134 13.32 -3.53 5.26
N GLN A 135 14.31 -2.69 5.00
CA GLN A 135 15.32 -2.26 5.97
C GLN A 135 14.72 -1.54 7.18
N THR A 136 13.62 -0.82 6.98
CA THR A 136 12.92 -0.09 8.06
C THR A 136 11.85 -0.94 8.76
N GLY A 137 11.75 -2.24 8.43
CA GLY A 137 10.83 -3.20 9.07
C GLY A 137 9.36 -2.95 8.73
N ARG A 138 9.06 -2.41 7.56
CA ARG A 138 7.69 -2.12 7.09
C ARG A 138 7.14 -3.19 6.16
N ILE A 139 8.03 -3.97 5.56
CA ILE A 139 7.70 -5.13 4.74
C ILE A 139 8.63 -6.24 5.19
N ASP A 140 8.08 -7.42 5.46
CA ASP A 140 8.87 -8.63 5.65
C ASP A 140 9.17 -9.20 4.26
N VAL A 141 10.40 -8.98 3.79
CA VAL A 141 10.88 -9.62 2.57
C VAL A 141 11.55 -10.92 3.00
N ILE A 142 10.96 -12.06 2.63
CA ILE A 142 11.56 -13.36 2.91
C ILE A 142 12.83 -13.47 2.05
N PRO A 143 14.01 -13.72 2.65
CA PRO A 143 15.27 -13.83 1.91
C PRO A 143 15.37 -15.12 1.07
#